data_AF-A0A4Q6DTN6-F1
#
_entry.id   AF-A0A4Q6DTN6-F1
#
_cell.length_a   1.000
_cell.length_b   1.000
_cell.length_c   1.000
_cell.angle_alpha   90.00
_cell.angle_beta   90.00
_cell.angle_gamma   90.00
#
_symmetry.space_group_name_H-M   'P 1'
#
loop_
_entity.id
_entity.type
_entity.pdbx_description
1 polymer ?
#
loop_
_entity_poly.entity_id
_entity_poly.type
_entity_poly.pdbx_seq_one_letter_code
_entity_poly.pdbx_strand_id
1 'polypeptide(L)' 'KNRNAYQYLDESIKKFPEGKNFMVILDNLGYANLQYKPLSLGICSIYCGEKK' A
#
# COMPACT_ATOMS: atom_id res chain seq x y z
N LYS A 1 4.19 -2.90 28.57
CA LYS A 1 3.39 -2.61 27.35
C LYS A 1 4.25 -1.76 26.41
N ASN A 2 4.67 -2.28 25.25
CA ASN A 2 5.61 -1.59 24.34
C ASN A 2 4.95 -0.39 23.64
N ARG A 3 5.00 0.80 24.25
CA ARG A 3 4.43 2.04 23.69
C ARG A 3 5.01 2.38 22.31
N ASN A 4 6.31 2.13 22.12
CA ASN A 4 7.01 2.43 20.87
C ASN A 4 6.46 1.65 19.66
N ALA A 5 5.98 0.43 19.87
CA ALA A 5 5.46 -0.40 18.77
C ALA A 5 4.15 0.15 18.18
N TYR A 6 3.28 0.70 19.04
CA TYR A 6 2.03 1.31 18.58
C TYR A 6 2.27 2.67 17.90
N GLN A 7 3.28 3.42 18.35
CA GLN A 7 3.70 4.65 17.65
C GLN A 7 4.25 4.34 16.26
N TYR A 8 5.15 3.36 16.14
CA TYR A 8 5.69 2.96 14.85
C TYR A 8 4.60 2.48 13.88
N LEU A 9 3.65 1.69 14.37
CA LEU A 9 2.55 1.17 13.55
C LEU A 9 1.67 2.31 13.01
N ASP A 10 1.22 3.23 13.86
CA ASP A 10 0.38 4.36 13.47
C ASP A 10 1.10 5.29 12.48
N GLU A 11 2.39 5.60 12.74
CA GLU A 11 3.19 6.42 11.84
C GLU A 11 3.40 5.75 10.48
N SER A 12 3.63 4.45 10.46
CA SER A 12 3.87 3.70 9.22
C SER A 12 2.62 3.66 8.35
N ILE A 13 1.43 3.48 8.96
CA ILE A 13 0.15 3.51 8.24
C ILE A 13 -0.06 4.89 7.60
N LYS A 14 0.17 5.98 8.35
CA LYS A 14 0.01 7.35 7.83
C LYS A 14 0.96 7.71 6.70
N LYS A 15 2.17 7.13 6.69
CA LYS A 15 3.20 7.39 5.68
C LYS A 15 3.02 6.51 4.43
N PHE A 16 2.29 5.40 4.52
CA PHE A 16 2.17 4.47 3.40
C PHE A 16 1.28 5.05 2.29
N PRO A 17 1.76 5.15 1.04
CA PRO A 17 0.93 5.56 -0.08
C PRO A 17 -0.04 4.42 -0.41
N GLU A 18 -1.34 4.64 -0.26
CA GLU A 18 -2.37 3.63 -0.51
C GLU A 18 -3.22 3.93 -1.76
N GLY A 19 -3.99 2.93 -2.19
CA GLY A 19 -4.89 2.96 -3.34
C GLY A 19 -4.18 3.37 -4.62
N LYS A 20 -4.73 4.40 -5.28
CA LYS A 20 -4.21 4.90 -6.55
C LYS A 20 -2.81 5.48 -6.43
N ASN A 21 -2.45 6.05 -5.28
CA ASN A 21 -1.12 6.63 -5.08
C ASN A 21 -0.04 5.56 -5.17
N PHE A 22 -0.29 4.37 -4.61
CA PHE A 22 0.64 3.25 -4.73
C PHE A 22 0.74 2.73 -6.17
N MET A 23 -0.39 2.66 -6.88
CA MET A 23 -0.38 2.23 -8.27
C MET A 23 0.44 3.16 -9.17
N VAL A 24 0.38 4.48 -8.94
CA VAL A 24 1.23 5.45 -9.68
C VAL A 24 2.72 5.19 -9.41
N ILE A 25 3.08 4.87 -8.17
CA ILE A 25 4.47 4.50 -7.83
C ILE A 25 4.88 3.23 -8.59
N LEU A 26 4.03 2.20 -8.62
CA LEU A 26 4.32 0.95 -9.33
C LEU A 26 4.44 1.16 -10.85
N ASP A 27 3.60 2.01 -11.43
CA ASP A 27 3.63 2.36 -12.85
C ASP A 27 4.94 3.07 -13.23
N ASN A 28 5.34 4.05 -12.41
CA ASN A 28 6.62 4.76 -12.56
C ASN A 28 7.84 3.83 -12.39
N LEU A 29 7.71 2.75 -11.62
CA LEU A 29 8.74 1.73 -11.47
C LEU A 29 8.78 0.72 -12.64
N GLY A 30 7.91 0.88 -13.64
CA GLY A 30 7.90 0.05 -14.85
C GLY A 30 7.08 -1.24 -14.73
N TYR A 31 6.24 -1.38 -13.71
CA TYR A 31 5.28 -2.48 -13.66
C TYR A 31 4.11 -2.23 -14.63
N ALA A 32 3.54 -3.31 -15.17
CA ALA A 32 2.40 -3.32 -16.06
C ALA A 32 1.25 -4.16 -15.45
N ASN A 33 0.09 -4.13 -16.10
CA ASN A 33 -1.09 -4.91 -15.69
C ASN A 33 -1.46 -4.68 -14.21
N LEU A 34 -1.32 -3.43 -13.76
CA LEU A 34 -1.56 -3.04 -12.38
C LEU A 34 -3.03 -3.17 -12.01
N GLN A 35 -3.29 -3.88 -10.92
CA GLN A 35 -4.61 -4.00 -10.32
C GLN A 35 -4.48 -3.86 -8.81
N TYR A 36 -5.50 -3.29 -8.18
CA TYR A 36 -5.62 -3.30 -6.73
C TYR A 36 -7.03 -3.70 -6.33
N LYS A 37 -7.13 -4.43 -5.23
CA LYS A 37 -8.40 -4.90 -4.66
C LYS A 37 -8.47 -4.50 -3.20
N PRO A 38 -9.33 -3.52 -2.84
CA PRO A 38 -9.61 -3.25 -1.44
C PRO A 38 -10.38 -4.42 -0.82
N LEU A 39 -10.04 -4.74 0.42
CA LEU A 39 -10.64 -5.78 1.24
C LEU A 39 -11.10 -5.16 2.57
N SER A 40 -12.02 -5.85 3.25
CA SER A 40 -12.49 -5.43 4.58
C SER A 40 -12.92 -3.96 4.62
N LEU A 41 -13.68 -3.52 3.61
CA LEU A 41 -14.14 -2.14 3.45
C LEU A 41 -13.02 -1.09 3.39
N GLY A 42 -11.84 -1.46 2.90
CA GLY A 42 -10.71 -0.56 2.70
C GLY A 42 -9.67 -0.57 3.83
N ILE A 43 -9.82 -1.44 4.84
CA ILE A 43 -8.81 -1.60 5.91
C ILE A 43 -7.48 -2.13 5.33
N CYS A 44 -7.55 -2.98 4.31
CA CYS A 44 -6.36 -3.45 3.60
C CYS A 44 -6.65 -3.61 2.11
N SER A 45 -5.59 -3.63 1.30
CA SER A 45 -5.69 -3.79 -0.15
C SER A 45 -4.60 -4.74 -0.65
N ILE A 46 -4.95 -5.58 -1.61
CA ILE A 46 -3.97 -6.37 -2.37
C ILE A 46 -3.64 -5.59 -3.64
N TYR A 47 -2.35 -5.45 -3.96
CA TYR A 47 -1.86 -4.85 -5.20
C TYR A 47 -1.14 -5.92 -6.00
N CYS A 48 -1.47 -6.01 -7.29
CA CYS A 48 -0.90 -6.94 -8.25
C CYS A 48 -0.35 -6.16 -9.44
N GLY A 49 0.78 -6.63 -9.97
CA GLY A 49 1.44 -6.04 -11.11
C GLY A 49 2.48 -7.00 -11.66
N GLU A 50 2.72 -6.92 -12.96
CA GLU A 50 3.70 -7.73 -13.67
C GLU A 50 4.89 -6.84 -14.05
N LYS A 51 6.11 -7.30 -13.78
CA LYS A 51 7.29 -6.56 -14.18
C LYS A 51 7.47 -6.74 -15.69
N LYS A 52 7.63 -5.63 -16.41
CA LYS A 52 8.02 -5.65 -17.83
C LYS A 52 9.40 -6.27 -18.02
#